data_AF-A0A063ZCY7-F1
#
_entry.id   AF-A0A063ZCY7-F1
#
_cell.length_a   1.000
_cell.length_b   1.000
_cell.length_c   1.000
_cell.angle_alpha   90.00
_cell.angle_beta   90.00
_cell.angle_gamma   90.00
#
_symmetry.space_group_name_H-M   'P 1'
#
loop_
_entity.id
_entity.type
_entity.pdbx_description
1 polymer ?
#
loop_
_entity_poly.entity_id
_entity_poly.type
_entity_poly.pdbx_seq_one_letter_code
_entity_poly.pdbx_strand_id
1 'polypeptide(L)'
;MRQIDVWGDDDDTTSWLKVSVPFLLCGLFLAVVWFFLPAEQWLLLFGMMVAYIVPPLGRETIIPVCILCGVPWWLAAFALAFLDFAGGLFMAWNFPLVLRVPHIGPRVSRFTQAGRTFLDRRPWLERLYFVGLIAFVALPFDGSGSIVGSVVGRMLGMTKTEVISCIAIGGFIGSFAIALGIDYVVNLIPPGAGFWVSLAVFLLIGAALLVTYRSYSRRAETGV
;
A
#
# COMPACT_ATOMS: atom_id res chain seq x y z
N MET A 1 -18.78 21.25 15.68
CA MET A 1 -19.35 20.44 14.59
C MET A 1 -19.02 21.11 13.27
N ARG A 2 -17.97 20.66 12.56
CA ARG A 2 -17.69 21.11 11.19
C ARG A 2 -18.55 20.24 10.27
N GLN A 3 -19.56 20.83 9.62
CA GLN A 3 -20.11 20.26 8.40
C GLN A 3 -18.96 20.22 7.39
N ILE A 4 -18.40 19.03 7.21
CA ILE A 4 -17.37 18.79 6.20
C ILE A 4 -18.17 18.52 4.94
N ASP A 5 -18.33 19.56 4.11
CA ASP A 5 -18.86 19.42 2.77
C ASP A 5 -18.15 18.23 2.12
N VAL A 6 -18.93 17.19 1.85
CA VAL A 6 -18.46 15.93 1.28
C VAL A 6 -18.20 16.18 -0.20
N TRP A 7 -17.22 17.04 -0.48
CA TRP A 7 -16.75 17.46 -1.80
C TRP A 7 -17.88 17.85 -2.73
N GLY A 8 -18.43 19.05 -2.50
CA GLY A 8 -19.20 19.77 -3.51
C GLY A 8 -18.38 19.90 -4.79
N ASP A 9 -19.00 19.50 -5.89
CA ASP A 9 -18.42 19.42 -7.22
C ASP A 9 -18.64 20.77 -7.92
N ASP A 10 -17.61 21.62 -7.92
CA ASP A 10 -17.55 22.82 -8.77
C ASP A 10 -16.38 22.62 -9.76
N ASP A 11 -16.67 22.01 -10.91
CA ASP A 11 -16.22 22.41 -12.25
C ASP A 11 -16.41 21.26 -13.25
N ASP A 12 -17.55 21.30 -13.95
CA ASP A 12 -18.04 20.29 -14.90
C ASP A 12 -17.28 20.30 -16.25
N THR A 13 -16.24 21.13 -16.41
CA THR A 13 -15.50 21.32 -17.68
C THR A 13 -14.10 20.70 -17.70
N THR A 14 -13.59 20.16 -16.58
CA THR A 14 -12.21 19.61 -16.47
C THR A 14 -12.09 18.16 -15.98
N SER A 15 -13.17 17.37 -16.10
CA SER A 15 -13.19 15.96 -15.63
C SER A 15 -12.11 15.08 -16.29
N TRP A 16 -11.90 15.23 -17.60
CA TRP A 16 -10.91 14.43 -18.35
C TRP A 16 -9.46 14.74 -17.97
N LEU A 17 -9.12 16.02 -17.75
CA LEU A 17 -7.76 16.40 -17.34
C LEU A 17 -7.43 15.86 -15.95
N LYS A 18 -8.38 15.91 -15.02
CA LYS A 18 -8.22 15.37 -13.66
C LYS A 18 -8.01 13.86 -13.64
N VAL A 19 -8.62 13.13 -14.58
CA VAL A 19 -8.39 11.68 -14.77
C VAL A 19 -7.00 11.43 -15.36
N SER A 20 -6.62 12.17 -16.41
CA SER A 20 -5.38 11.92 -17.16
C SER A 20 -4.11 12.30 -16.40
N VAL A 21 -4.15 13.30 -15.51
CA VAL A 21 -2.94 13.80 -14.82
C VAL A 21 -2.18 12.72 -14.04
N PRO A 22 -2.81 11.89 -13.18
CA PRO A 22 -2.11 10.79 -12.50
C PRO A 22 -1.44 9.80 -13.46
N PHE A 23 -2.11 9.44 -14.57
CA PHE A 23 -1.55 8.52 -15.56
C PHE A 23 -0.40 9.16 -16.35
N LEU A 24 -0.54 10.45 -16.70
CA LEU A 24 0.52 11.22 -17.35
C LEU A 24 1.73 11.38 -16.44
N LEU A 25 1.53 11.59 -15.13
CA LEU A 25 2.61 11.63 -14.14
C LEU A 25 3.35 10.29 -14.06
N CYS A 26 2.64 9.17 -14.00
CA CYS A 26 3.24 7.83 -14.05
C CYS A 26 3.99 7.58 -15.37
N GLY A 27 3.40 7.96 -16.52
CA GLY A 27 4.03 7.82 -17.83
C GLY A 27 5.29 8.66 -17.97
N LEU A 28 5.26 9.92 -17.49
CA LEU A 28 6.42 10.80 -17.46
C LEU A 28 7.51 10.25 -16.55
N PHE A 29 7.15 9.75 -15.36
CA PHE A 29 8.10 9.11 -14.45
C PHE A 29 8.80 7.92 -15.13
N LEU A 30 8.05 7.02 -15.76
CA LEU A 30 8.61 5.90 -16.51
C LEU A 30 9.51 6.35 -17.66
N ALA A 31 9.12 7.39 -18.40
CA ALA A 31 9.93 7.95 -19.48
C ALA A 31 11.25 8.54 -18.96
N VAL A 32 11.24 9.21 -17.80
CA VAL A 32 12.47 9.70 -17.17
C VAL A 32 13.35 8.53 -16.75
N VAL A 33 12.80 7.52 -16.09
CA VAL A 33 13.55 6.33 -15.61
C VAL A 33 14.15 5.54 -16.77
N TRP A 34 13.52 5.52 -17.94
CA TRP A 34 14.04 4.88 -19.16
C TRP A 34 15.43 5.40 -19.55
N PHE A 35 15.73 6.68 -19.30
CA PHE A 35 17.06 7.23 -19.61
C PHE A 35 18.17 6.76 -18.66
N PHE A 36 17.81 6.31 -17.45
CA PHE A 36 18.78 5.94 -16.41
C PHE A 36 18.97 4.44 -16.27
N LEU A 37 18.02 3.62 -16.71
CA LEU A 37 18.03 2.16 -16.51
C LEU A 37 18.21 1.38 -17.82
N PRO A 38 18.91 0.22 -17.78
CA PRO A 38 18.88 -0.75 -18.86
C PRO A 38 17.45 -1.21 -19.16
N ALA A 39 17.16 -1.53 -20.43
CA ALA A 39 15.82 -1.91 -20.89
C ALA A 39 15.20 -3.07 -20.10
N GLU A 40 16.00 -4.05 -19.69
CA GLU A 40 15.54 -5.20 -18.89
C GLU A 40 15.02 -4.78 -17.50
N GLN A 41 15.78 -3.94 -16.79
CA GLN A 41 15.41 -3.45 -15.47
C GLN A 41 14.22 -2.50 -15.53
N TRP A 42 14.15 -1.69 -16.60
CA TRP A 42 13.01 -0.81 -16.84
C TRP A 42 11.73 -1.60 -17.11
N LEU A 43 11.79 -2.63 -17.96
CA LEU A 43 10.64 -3.50 -18.24
C LEU A 43 10.18 -4.25 -16.99
N LEU A 44 11.13 -4.69 -16.15
CA LEU A 44 10.81 -5.29 -14.87
C LEU A 44 10.10 -4.29 -13.96
N LEU A 45 10.65 -3.09 -13.76
CA LEU A 45 10.02 -2.06 -12.93
C LEU A 45 8.61 -1.71 -13.43
N PHE A 46 8.45 -1.55 -14.75
CA PHE A 46 7.15 -1.32 -15.37
C PHE A 46 6.16 -2.46 -15.11
N GLY A 47 6.58 -3.71 -15.34
CA GLY A 47 5.76 -4.89 -15.09
C GLY A 47 5.34 -5.00 -13.63
N MET A 48 6.24 -4.68 -12.70
CA MET A 48 5.97 -4.68 -11.27
C MET A 48 5.03 -3.55 -10.85
N MET A 49 5.13 -2.35 -11.45
CA MET A 49 4.16 -1.26 -11.22
C MET A 49 2.76 -1.64 -11.72
N VAL A 50 2.66 -2.31 -12.86
CA VAL A 50 1.37 -2.85 -13.36
C VAL A 50 0.84 -3.94 -12.43
N ALA A 51 1.72 -4.82 -11.94
CA ALA A 51 1.37 -5.87 -10.99
C ALA A 51 0.91 -5.35 -9.62
N TYR A 52 1.33 -4.14 -9.23
CA TYR A 52 0.79 -3.46 -8.04
C TYR A 52 -0.65 -2.98 -8.25
N ILE A 53 -0.99 -2.57 -9.48
CA ILE A 53 -2.33 -2.06 -9.82
C ILE A 53 -3.34 -3.20 -9.92
N VAL A 54 -2.94 -4.35 -10.47
CA VAL A 54 -3.79 -5.53 -10.64
C VAL A 54 -3.55 -6.48 -9.45
N PRO A 55 -4.49 -6.62 -8.50
CA PRO A 55 -4.30 -7.45 -7.30
C PRO A 55 -3.87 -8.86 -7.69
N PRO A 56 -2.67 -9.32 -7.27
CA PRO A 56 -2.49 -9.88 -5.92
C PRO A 56 -1.15 -9.54 -5.21
N LEU A 57 -0.34 -8.61 -5.74
CA LEU A 57 1.03 -8.37 -5.26
C LEU A 57 1.14 -7.05 -4.49
N GLY A 58 1.38 -7.14 -3.19
CA GLY A 58 1.65 -5.98 -2.34
C GLY A 58 3.10 -5.51 -2.40
N ARG A 59 3.36 -4.39 -1.71
CA ARG A 59 4.67 -3.70 -1.65
C ARG A 59 5.76 -4.59 -1.07
N GLU A 60 5.37 -5.46 -0.15
CA GLU A 60 6.19 -6.47 0.50
C GLU A 60 6.73 -7.53 -0.46
N THR A 61 6.09 -7.74 -1.60
CA THR A 61 6.57 -8.67 -2.61
C THR A 61 7.30 -7.94 -3.73
N ILE A 62 6.77 -6.79 -4.15
CA ILE A 62 7.28 -6.06 -5.31
C ILE A 62 8.67 -5.47 -5.07
N ILE A 63 8.87 -4.79 -3.95
CA ILE A 63 10.15 -4.14 -3.62
C ILE A 63 11.29 -5.16 -3.55
N PRO A 64 11.19 -6.28 -2.80
CA PRO A 64 12.27 -7.26 -2.76
C PRO A 64 12.57 -7.89 -4.11
N VAL A 65 11.55 -8.22 -4.91
CA VAL A 65 11.76 -8.78 -6.24
C VAL A 65 12.52 -7.81 -7.14
N CYS A 66 12.17 -6.51 -7.11
CA CYS A 66 12.90 -5.49 -7.87
C CYS A 66 14.37 -5.42 -7.46
N ILE A 67 14.65 -5.40 -6.15
CA ILE A 67 16.02 -5.34 -5.61
C ILE A 67 16.83 -6.58 -6.00
N LEU A 68 16.25 -7.77 -5.83
CA LEU A 68 16.88 -9.05 -6.18
C LEU A 68 17.20 -9.17 -7.68
N CYS A 69 16.36 -8.59 -8.53
CA CYS A 69 16.57 -8.54 -9.98
C CYS A 69 17.46 -7.38 -10.44
N GLY A 70 18.08 -6.64 -9.51
CA GLY A 70 19.10 -5.63 -9.81
C GLY A 70 18.60 -4.21 -10.01
N VAL A 71 17.31 -3.92 -9.73
CA VAL A 71 16.81 -2.54 -9.68
C VAL A 71 17.32 -1.87 -8.40
N PRO A 72 17.86 -0.65 -8.46
CA PRO A 72 18.30 0.06 -7.26
C PRO A 72 17.16 0.21 -6.24
N TRP A 73 17.44 -0.11 -4.96
CA TRP A 73 16.43 -0.13 -3.89
C TRP A 73 15.70 1.21 -3.75
N TRP A 74 16.41 2.33 -3.90
CA TRP A 74 15.85 3.67 -3.78
C TRP A 74 14.88 3.98 -4.92
N LEU A 75 15.16 3.46 -6.12
CA LEU A 75 14.31 3.65 -7.28
C LEU A 75 13.04 2.79 -7.18
N ALA A 76 13.17 1.54 -6.73
CA ALA A 76 12.01 0.68 -6.48
C ALA A 76 11.10 1.26 -5.39
N ALA A 77 11.67 1.74 -4.28
CA ALA A 77 10.93 2.40 -3.21
C ALA A 77 10.22 3.67 -3.71
N PHE A 78 10.95 4.50 -4.47
CA PHE A 78 10.41 5.75 -5.00
C PHE A 78 9.30 5.49 -6.02
N ALA A 79 9.46 4.51 -6.91
CA ALA A 79 8.45 4.16 -7.90
C ALA A 79 7.11 3.75 -7.25
N LEU A 80 7.16 2.93 -6.19
CA LEU A 80 5.95 2.52 -5.48
C LEU A 80 5.34 3.66 -4.65
N ALA A 81 6.16 4.44 -3.95
CA ALA A 81 5.70 5.62 -3.23
C ALA A 81 5.05 6.65 -4.18
N PHE A 82 5.63 6.83 -5.36
CA PHE A 82 5.09 7.68 -6.41
C PHE A 82 3.78 7.15 -6.99
N LEU A 83 3.68 5.82 -7.16
CA LEU A 83 2.46 5.16 -7.60
C LEU A 83 1.33 5.32 -6.58
N ASP A 84 1.63 5.25 -5.28
CA ASP A 84 0.67 5.56 -4.22
C ASP A 84 0.26 7.03 -4.20
N PHE A 85 1.20 7.95 -4.41
CA PHE A 85 0.89 9.37 -4.55
C PHE A 85 -0.04 9.63 -5.75
N ALA A 86 0.28 9.08 -6.92
CA ALA A 86 -0.54 9.20 -8.12
C ALA A 86 -1.92 8.55 -7.93
N GLY A 87 -1.98 7.37 -7.30
CA GLY A 87 -3.24 6.71 -6.96
C GLY A 87 -4.08 7.49 -5.94
N GLY A 88 -3.44 8.12 -4.97
CA GLY A 88 -4.09 8.98 -3.97
C GLY A 88 -4.63 10.27 -4.60
N LEU A 89 -3.87 10.86 -5.52
CA LEU A 89 -4.30 12.01 -6.31
C LEU A 89 -5.48 11.64 -7.22
N PHE A 90 -5.39 10.50 -7.91
CA PHE A 90 -6.47 9.95 -8.71
C PHE A 90 -7.73 9.76 -7.87
N MET A 91 -7.60 9.16 -6.68
CA MET A 91 -8.74 8.96 -5.78
C MET A 91 -9.31 10.25 -5.23
N ALA A 92 -8.46 11.20 -4.85
CA ALA A 92 -8.91 12.49 -4.38
C ALA A 92 -9.72 13.21 -5.46
N TRP A 93 -9.31 13.17 -6.72
CA TRP A 93 -10.02 13.86 -7.80
C TRP A 93 -11.19 13.07 -8.40
N ASN A 94 -11.13 11.74 -8.41
CA ASN A 94 -12.10 10.87 -9.09
C ASN A 94 -12.92 9.98 -8.13
N PHE A 95 -12.95 10.29 -6.83
CA PHE A 95 -13.70 9.52 -5.83
C PHE A 95 -15.18 9.24 -6.18
N PRO A 96 -15.94 10.19 -6.78
CA PRO A 96 -17.33 9.92 -7.17
C PRO A 96 -17.46 8.79 -8.21
N LEU A 97 -16.47 8.61 -9.10
CA LEU A 97 -16.46 7.51 -10.06
C LEU A 97 -16.27 6.15 -9.39
N VAL A 98 -15.44 6.08 -8.35
CA VAL A 98 -15.13 4.83 -7.64
C VAL A 98 -16.30 4.37 -6.78
N LEU A 99 -17.04 5.30 -6.16
CA LEU A 99 -18.28 4.99 -5.45
C LEU A 99 -19.38 4.46 -6.38
N ARG A 100 -19.30 4.74 -7.69
CA ARG A 100 -20.25 4.28 -8.71
C ARG A 100 -20.02 2.83 -9.14
N VAL A 101 -18.94 2.18 -8.68
CA VAL A 101 -18.64 0.78 -8.98
C VAL A 101 -19.52 -0.16 -8.13
N PRO A 102 -20.45 -0.91 -8.73
CA PRO A 102 -21.56 -1.59 -8.04
C PRO A 102 -21.15 -2.72 -7.06
N HIS A 103 -19.90 -3.21 -7.10
CA HIS A 103 -19.40 -4.25 -6.17
C HIS A 103 -18.61 -3.73 -4.96
N ILE A 104 -18.05 -2.51 -5.04
CA ILE A 104 -17.20 -1.93 -3.99
C ILE A 104 -18.03 -0.99 -3.08
N GLY A 105 -18.98 -0.26 -3.67
CA GLY A 105 -19.83 0.72 -2.98
C GLY A 105 -20.54 0.20 -1.71
N PRO A 106 -21.24 -0.95 -1.74
CA PRO A 106 -21.96 -1.46 -0.56
C PRO A 106 -21.06 -1.95 0.57
N ARG A 107 -19.85 -2.44 0.26
CA ARG A 107 -18.87 -2.85 1.29
C ARG A 107 -18.24 -1.63 1.95
N VAL A 108 -17.84 -0.65 1.14
CA VAL A 108 -17.26 0.60 1.64
C VAL A 108 -18.26 1.37 2.50
N SER A 109 -19.55 1.45 2.12
CA SER A 109 -20.55 2.16 2.93
C SER A 109 -20.80 1.50 4.28
N ARG A 110 -20.86 0.16 4.33
CA ARG A 110 -20.98 -0.60 5.59
C ARG A 110 -19.75 -0.45 6.48
N PHE A 111 -18.55 -0.50 5.92
CA PHE A 111 -17.32 -0.21 6.67
C PHE A 111 -17.26 1.24 7.17
N THR A 112 -17.78 2.20 6.39
CA THR A 112 -17.83 3.62 6.77
C THR A 112 -18.77 3.86 7.94
N GLN A 113 -19.96 3.27 7.92
CA GLN A 113 -20.91 3.36 9.02
C GLN A 113 -20.43 2.65 10.28
N ALA A 114 -19.82 1.46 10.15
CA ALA A 114 -19.24 0.76 11.29
C ALA A 114 -18.09 1.58 11.90
N GLY A 115 -17.16 2.07 11.06
CA GLY A 115 -16.01 2.87 11.48
C GLY A 115 -16.39 4.17 12.19
N ARG A 116 -17.40 4.89 11.70
CA ARG A 116 -17.92 6.10 12.35
C ARG A 116 -18.50 5.82 13.73
N THR A 117 -19.31 4.77 13.87
CA THR A 117 -19.87 4.39 15.17
C THR A 117 -18.79 3.99 16.20
N PHE A 118 -17.65 3.45 15.74
CA PHE A 118 -16.49 3.17 16.60
C PHE A 118 -15.67 4.43 16.94
N LEU A 119 -15.53 5.37 15.99
CA LEU A 119 -14.84 6.64 16.21
C LEU A 119 -15.62 7.57 17.16
N ASP A 120 -16.95 7.61 17.04
CA ASP A 120 -17.82 8.43 17.89
C ASP A 120 -17.71 8.06 19.38
N ARG A 121 -17.31 6.81 19.69
CA ARG A 121 -17.07 6.35 21.06
C ARG A 121 -15.69 6.73 21.61
N ARG A 122 -14.75 7.21 20.77
CA ARG A 122 -13.34 7.45 21.15
C ARG A 122 -12.78 8.73 20.48
N PRO A 123 -13.13 9.93 20.98
CA PRO A 123 -12.72 11.21 20.39
C PRO A 123 -11.20 11.45 20.37
N TRP A 124 -10.39 10.69 21.12
CA TRP A 124 -8.94 10.78 21.00
C TRP A 124 -8.42 10.26 19.64
N LEU A 125 -9.13 9.31 19.01
CA LEU A 125 -8.80 8.83 17.65
C LEU A 125 -9.00 9.95 16.62
N GLU A 126 -9.93 10.87 16.88
CA GLU A 126 -10.15 12.09 16.09
C GLU A 126 -8.99 13.08 16.18
N ARG A 127 -8.09 12.94 17.17
CA ARG A 127 -6.86 13.76 17.25
C ARG A 127 -5.65 13.08 16.63
N LEU A 128 -5.72 11.77 16.44
CA LEU A 128 -4.66 10.93 15.88
C LEU A 128 -4.99 10.40 14.48
N TYR A 129 -6.10 10.80 13.84
CA TYR A 129 -6.50 10.26 12.53
C TYR A 129 -5.39 10.45 11.48
N PHE A 130 -4.68 11.58 11.54
CA PHE A 130 -3.63 11.91 10.58
C PHE A 130 -2.44 10.96 10.71
N VAL A 131 -1.97 10.76 11.94
CA VAL A 131 -0.86 9.85 12.25
C VAL A 131 -1.27 8.39 12.07
N GLY A 132 -2.48 8.04 12.47
CA GLY A 132 -3.04 6.70 12.32
C GLY A 132 -3.20 6.30 10.86
N LEU A 133 -3.62 7.23 10.00
CA LEU A 133 -3.70 6.98 8.56
C LEU A 133 -2.32 6.85 7.93
N ILE A 134 -1.35 7.69 8.32
CA ILE A 134 0.05 7.54 7.89
C ILE A 134 0.58 6.18 8.29
N ALA A 135 0.39 5.75 9.54
CA ALA A 135 0.83 4.45 10.03
C ALA A 135 0.13 3.31 9.28
N PHE A 136 -1.19 3.43 9.04
CA PHE A 136 -1.96 2.44 8.29
C PHE A 136 -1.45 2.28 6.86
N VAL A 137 -1.17 3.40 6.17
CA VAL A 137 -0.61 3.37 4.80
C VAL A 137 0.85 2.94 4.82
N ALA A 138 1.63 3.25 5.87
CA ALA A 138 3.03 2.84 5.96
C ALA A 138 3.20 1.34 6.20
N LEU A 139 2.21 0.69 6.81
CA LEU A 139 2.25 -0.75 7.04
C LEU A 139 2.08 -1.50 5.70
N PRO A 140 2.91 -2.50 5.40
CA PRO A 140 2.83 -3.27 4.17
C PRO A 140 1.73 -4.33 4.23
N PHE A 141 0.49 -3.88 4.46
CA PHE A 141 -0.66 -4.78 4.33
C PHE A 141 -1.17 -4.72 2.90
N ASP A 142 -1.39 -5.88 2.32
CA ASP A 142 -2.00 -5.99 1.00
C ASP A 142 -3.36 -5.27 1.02
N GLY A 143 -3.55 -4.34 0.09
CA GLY A 143 -4.71 -3.45 0.07
C GLY A 143 -4.68 -2.25 1.02
N SER A 144 -3.64 -1.98 1.81
CA SER A 144 -3.48 -0.69 2.56
C SER A 144 -3.10 0.51 1.68
N GLY A 145 -2.96 0.27 0.38
CA GLY A 145 -2.53 1.23 -0.63
C GLY A 145 -3.40 2.49 -0.75
N SER A 146 -2.99 3.37 -1.66
CA SER A 146 -3.62 4.66 -1.92
C SER A 146 -5.15 4.63 -2.04
N ILE A 147 -5.72 3.54 -2.59
CA ILE A 147 -7.16 3.31 -2.74
C ILE A 147 -7.86 3.20 -1.38
N VAL A 148 -7.45 2.25 -0.52
CA VAL A 148 -8.09 2.02 0.77
C VAL A 148 -7.74 3.11 1.76
N GLY A 149 -6.50 3.62 1.73
CA GLY A 149 -6.11 4.79 2.51
C GLY A 149 -6.99 6.01 2.21
N SER A 150 -7.32 6.24 0.93
CA SER A 150 -8.23 7.33 0.54
C SER A 150 -9.65 7.14 1.08
N VAL A 151 -10.13 5.90 1.03
CA VAL A 151 -11.46 5.54 1.56
C VAL A 151 -11.49 5.77 3.07
N VAL A 152 -10.52 5.22 3.81
CA VAL A 152 -10.42 5.34 5.27
C VAL A 152 -10.29 6.80 5.68
N GLY A 153 -9.43 7.59 5.03
CA GLY A 153 -9.28 9.01 5.31
C GLY A 153 -10.58 9.80 5.14
N ARG A 154 -11.39 9.46 4.12
CA ARG A 154 -12.72 10.07 3.95
C ARG A 154 -13.72 9.62 5.02
N MET A 155 -13.66 8.37 5.47
CA MET A 155 -14.50 7.88 6.59
C MET A 155 -14.23 8.70 7.85
N LEU A 156 -12.96 9.04 8.08
CA LEU A 156 -12.47 9.86 9.18
C LEU A 156 -12.79 11.36 9.03
N GLY A 157 -13.41 11.77 7.91
CA GLY A 157 -13.80 13.16 7.67
C GLY A 157 -12.65 14.07 7.22
N MET A 158 -11.53 13.51 6.76
CA MET A 158 -10.37 14.29 6.32
C MET A 158 -10.63 15.01 5.00
N THR A 159 -9.97 16.15 4.80
CA THR A 159 -9.92 16.87 3.53
C THR A 159 -9.06 16.12 2.49
N LYS A 160 -9.23 16.39 1.18
CA LYS A 160 -8.48 15.76 0.09
C LYS A 160 -6.99 15.97 0.28
N THR A 161 -6.58 17.18 0.66
CA THR A 161 -5.18 17.51 0.89
C THR A 161 -4.59 16.75 2.06
N GLU A 162 -5.33 16.59 3.16
CA GLU A 162 -4.90 15.76 4.30
C GLU A 162 -4.75 14.30 3.89
N VAL A 163 -5.72 13.74 3.15
CA VAL A 163 -5.68 12.35 2.69
C VAL A 163 -4.50 12.11 1.73
N ILE A 164 -4.32 12.97 0.73
CA ILE A 164 -3.18 12.88 -0.20
C ILE A 164 -1.86 12.96 0.57
N SER A 165 -1.75 13.88 1.54
CA SER A 165 -0.54 14.05 2.35
C SER A 165 -0.25 12.80 3.19
N CYS A 166 -1.26 12.23 3.84
CA CYS A 166 -1.10 10.99 4.60
C CYS A 166 -0.68 9.81 3.73
N ILE A 167 -1.28 9.67 2.54
CA ILE A 167 -0.94 8.60 1.60
C ILE A 167 0.48 8.76 1.09
N ALA A 168 0.88 9.98 0.74
CA ALA A 168 2.24 10.28 0.32
C ALA A 168 3.24 9.93 1.43
N ILE A 169 3.07 10.52 2.61
CA ILE A 169 4.00 10.32 3.74
C ILE A 169 4.05 8.83 4.14
N GLY A 170 2.89 8.19 4.28
CA GLY A 170 2.81 6.76 4.60
C GLY A 170 3.43 5.88 3.51
N GLY A 171 3.15 6.15 2.24
CA GLY A 171 3.70 5.41 1.10
C GLY A 171 5.22 5.55 1.00
N PHE A 172 5.75 6.75 1.24
CA PHE A 172 7.20 6.98 1.34
C PHE A 172 7.81 6.23 2.51
N ILE A 173 7.28 6.39 3.72
CA ILE A 173 7.81 5.70 4.91
C ILE A 173 7.77 4.19 4.72
N GLY A 174 6.64 3.63 4.29
CA GLY A 174 6.47 2.20 4.10
C GLY A 174 7.40 1.64 3.03
N SER A 175 7.42 2.26 1.84
CA SER A 175 8.24 1.77 0.72
C SER A 175 9.74 1.86 1.02
N PHE A 176 10.19 2.96 1.62
CA PHE A 176 11.60 3.11 1.99
C PHE A 176 12.00 2.21 3.17
N ALA A 177 11.13 2.02 4.16
CA ALA A 177 11.41 1.11 5.27
C ALA A 177 11.61 -0.33 4.78
N ILE A 178 10.76 -0.80 3.86
CA ILE A 178 10.89 -2.13 3.26
C ILE A 178 12.16 -2.21 2.40
N ALA A 179 12.39 -1.24 1.53
CA ALA A 179 13.54 -1.24 0.64
C ALA A 179 14.87 -1.22 1.40
N LEU A 180 15.01 -0.35 2.40
CA LEU A 180 16.19 -0.31 3.28
C LEU A 180 16.33 -1.58 4.10
N GLY A 181 15.22 -2.13 4.60
CA GLY A 181 15.23 -3.41 5.32
C GLY A 181 15.77 -4.55 4.46
N ILE A 182 15.32 -4.65 3.21
CA ILE A 182 15.77 -5.69 2.28
C ILE A 182 17.22 -5.46 1.86
N ASP A 183 17.59 -4.23 1.49
CA ASP A 183 18.96 -3.89 1.12
C ASP A 183 19.94 -4.22 2.26
N TYR A 184 19.58 -3.88 3.51
CA TYR A 184 20.37 -4.24 4.68
C TYR A 184 20.50 -5.76 4.86
N VAL A 185 19.39 -6.51 4.73
CA VAL A 185 19.39 -7.97 4.85
C VAL A 185 20.23 -8.63 3.75
N VAL A 186 20.10 -8.18 2.51
CA VAL A 186 20.84 -8.71 1.36
C VAL A 186 22.34 -8.46 1.53
N ASN A 187 22.74 -7.27 1.98
CA ASN A 187 24.15 -6.94 2.22
C ASN A 187 24.74 -7.67 3.44
N LEU A 188 23.90 -8.08 4.41
CA LEU A 188 24.35 -8.84 5.59
C LEU A 188 24.57 -10.32 5.30
N ILE A 189 23.90 -10.87 4.27
CA ILE A 189 24.03 -12.29 3.89
C ILE A 189 25.28 -12.46 3.01
N PRO A 190 26.29 -13.23 3.44
CA PRO A 190 27.46 -13.48 2.61
C PRO A 190 27.07 -14.14 1.28
N PRO A 191 27.75 -13.79 0.17
CA PRO A 191 27.52 -14.45 -1.11
C PRO A 191 27.74 -15.97 -0.96
N GLY A 192 26.69 -16.76 -1.26
CA GLY A 192 26.67 -18.21 -1.09
C GLY A 192 25.92 -18.73 0.14
N ALA A 193 25.61 -17.87 1.13
CA ALA A 193 24.84 -18.26 2.31
C ALA A 193 23.32 -18.23 2.11
N GLY A 194 22.82 -17.66 1.01
CA GLY A 194 21.38 -17.52 0.74
C GLY A 194 20.60 -18.84 0.77
N PHE A 195 21.20 -19.92 0.24
CA PHE A 195 20.59 -21.26 0.31
C PHE A 195 20.44 -21.75 1.76
N TRP A 196 21.49 -21.58 2.58
CA TRP A 196 21.48 -21.99 3.99
C TRP A 196 20.50 -21.17 4.83
N VAL A 197 20.39 -19.87 4.57
CA VAL A 197 19.41 -19.00 5.23
C VAL A 197 17.99 -19.42 4.88
N SER A 198 17.72 -19.69 3.60
CA SER A 198 16.40 -20.16 3.14
C SER A 198 16.03 -21.52 3.75
N LEU A 199 16.98 -22.45 3.80
CA LEU A 199 16.81 -23.75 4.45
C LEU A 199 16.54 -23.60 5.96
N ALA A 200 17.26 -22.72 6.65
CA ALA A 200 17.06 -22.47 8.07
C ALA A 200 15.67 -21.90 8.36
N VAL A 201 15.20 -20.92 7.57
CA VAL A 201 13.85 -20.36 7.69
C VAL A 201 12.78 -21.42 7.43
N PHE A 202 12.95 -22.25 6.40
CA PHE A 202 12.02 -23.33 6.09
C PHE A 202 11.90 -24.35 7.24
N LEU A 203 13.03 -24.75 7.82
CA LEU A 203 13.06 -25.62 8.99
C LEU A 203 12.40 -24.98 10.22
N LEU A 204 12.57 -23.67 10.41
CA LEU A 204 11.98 -22.93 11.52
C LEU A 204 10.44 -22.86 11.39
N ILE A 205 9.93 -22.55 10.20
CA ILE A 205 8.50 -22.55 9.89
C ILE A 205 7.93 -23.97 10.06
N GLY A 206 8.62 -24.98 9.52
CA GLY A 206 8.24 -26.38 9.66
C GLY A 206 8.16 -26.80 11.13
N ALA A 207 9.15 -26.44 11.94
CA ALA A 207 9.16 -26.72 13.37
C ALA A 207 8.03 -26.01 14.12
N ALA A 208 7.77 -24.72 13.82
CA ALA A 208 6.66 -23.96 14.41
C ALA A 208 5.30 -24.58 14.06
N LEU A 209 5.09 -24.98 12.81
CA LEU A 209 3.88 -25.69 12.38
C LEU A 209 3.74 -27.04 13.08
N LEU A 210 4.83 -27.79 13.24
CA LEU A 210 4.83 -29.09 13.90
C LEU A 210 4.53 -28.96 15.40
N VAL A 211 5.07 -27.94 16.07
CA VAL A 211 4.73 -27.60 17.47
C VAL A 211 3.26 -27.22 17.59
N THR A 212 2.75 -26.38 16.68
CA THR A 212 1.35 -25.96 16.68
C THR A 212 0.43 -27.16 16.43
N TYR A 213 0.75 -28.01 15.47
CA TYR A 213 0.03 -29.25 15.17
C TYR A 213 0.04 -30.22 16.36
N ARG A 214 1.20 -30.44 17.00
CA ARG A 214 1.31 -31.27 18.22
C ARG A 214 0.52 -30.68 19.39
N SER A 215 0.49 -29.35 19.52
CA SER A 215 -0.31 -28.68 20.56
C SER A 215 -1.81 -28.82 20.32
N TYR A 216 -2.24 -28.83 19.05
CA TYR A 216 -3.63 -29.06 18.66
C TYR A 216 -4.04 -30.52 18.87
N SER A 217 -3.19 -31.47 18.48
CA SER A 217 -3.41 -32.91 18.67
C SER A 217 -3.45 -33.30 20.16
N ARG A 218 -2.57 -32.75 21.01
CA ARG A 218 -2.63 -32.99 22.46
C ARG A 218 -3.90 -32.44 23.11
N ARG A 219 -4.43 -31.32 22.62
CA ARG A 219 -5.71 -30.75 23.11
C ARG A 219 -6.92 -31.59 22.71
N ALA A 220 -6.84 -32.30 21.59
CA ALA A 220 -7.88 -33.25 21.17
C ALA A 220 -7.90 -34.53 22.02
N GLU A 221 -6.75 -34.93 22.60
CA GLU A 221 -6.63 -36.11 23.46
C GLU A 221 -7.03 -35.86 24.92
N THR A 222 -6.95 -34.61 25.42
CA THR A 222 -7.32 -34.25 26.80
C THR A 222 -8.78 -33.76 26.96
N GLY A 223 -9.61 -33.90 25.92
CA GLY A 223 -11.01 -33.49 25.89
C GLY A 223 -12.00 -34.64 26.13
N VAL A 224 -11.74 -35.47 27.15
CA VAL A 224 -12.69 -36.44 27.73
C VAL A 224 -12.77 -36.19 29.23
#